data_AF-A0AA39FRA0-F1
#
_entry.id   AF-A0AA39FRA0-F1
#
_cell.length_a   1.000
_cell.length_b   1.000
_cell.length_c   1.000
_cell.angle_alpha   90.00
_cell.angle_beta   90.00
_cell.angle_gamma   90.00
#
_symmetry.space_group_name_H-M   'P 1'
#
loop_
_entity.id
_entity.type
_entity.pdbx_description
1 polymer ?
#
loop_
_entity_poly.entity_id
_entity_poly.type
_entity_poly.pdbx_seq_one_letter_code
_entity_poly.pdbx_strand_id
1 'polypeptide(L)'
;MAIPKDSFDSWLSQKLQALNTDESIFSSYIKGILEGDETEDEKSEILMSTLSGITEVNISENVSEILDAWAKQHSSDGIITLAGPSEDVDVRLARMLESQNLPTIAHRNYTDDERRIRESILAQYGQMSADEKSDVEDETNIDIEATCGIERNTNVALILQQEKEKRERAKFESQKKKEKDKEDREKQKQLKEEKKEKRKSQKGERRR
;
A
#
# COMPACT_ATOMS: atom_id res chain seq x y z
N MET A 1 -42.15 -5.05 -5.81
CA MET A 1 -41.17 -4.75 -6.87
C MET A 1 -41.06 -6.00 -7.73
N ALA A 2 -41.40 -5.92 -9.02
CA ALA A 2 -41.42 -7.07 -9.92
C ALA A 2 -40.05 -7.21 -10.57
N ILE A 3 -39.33 -8.28 -10.23
CA ILE A 3 -38.11 -8.72 -10.90
C ILE A 3 -38.55 -9.28 -12.27
N PRO A 4 -37.86 -8.98 -13.38
CA PRO A 4 -38.24 -9.43 -14.72
C PRO A 4 -38.43 -10.96 -14.74
N LYS A 5 -39.59 -11.40 -15.24
CA LYS A 5 -40.06 -12.80 -15.21
C LYS A 5 -39.28 -13.75 -16.14
N ASP A 6 -38.31 -13.24 -16.91
CA ASP A 6 -37.61 -14.00 -17.94
C ASP A 6 -36.10 -14.16 -17.66
N SER A 7 -35.66 -13.97 -16.41
CA SER A 7 -34.26 -14.25 -16.05
C SER A 7 -34.05 -15.74 -15.76
N PHE A 8 -32.88 -16.29 -16.15
CA PHE A 8 -32.42 -17.64 -15.79
C PHE A 8 -32.62 -17.91 -14.29
N ASP A 9 -32.40 -16.88 -13.46
CA ASP A 9 -32.62 -16.90 -12.02
C ASP A 9 -34.03 -17.36 -11.66
N SER A 10 -35.06 -16.73 -12.23
CA SER A 10 -36.46 -17.08 -11.94
C SER A 10 -36.82 -18.48 -12.46
N TRP A 11 -36.18 -18.93 -13.53
CA TRP A 11 -36.38 -20.27 -14.07
C TRP A 11 -35.76 -21.34 -13.18
N LEU A 12 -34.50 -21.15 -12.78
CA LEU A 12 -33.77 -22.06 -11.90
C LEU A 12 -34.48 -22.18 -10.54
N SER A 13 -34.96 -21.05 -10.04
CA SER A 13 -35.81 -20.96 -8.85
C SER A 13 -37.04 -21.85 -8.91
N GLN A 14 -37.84 -21.72 -9.97
CA GLN A 14 -39.05 -22.54 -10.16
C GLN A 14 -38.71 -24.03 -10.35
N LYS A 15 -37.62 -24.34 -11.06
CA LYS A 15 -37.14 -25.70 -11.27
C LYS A 15 -36.77 -26.38 -9.95
N LEU A 16 -36.03 -25.68 -9.08
CA LEU A 16 -35.63 -26.19 -7.77
C LEU A 16 -36.83 -26.32 -6.81
N GLN A 17 -37.77 -25.36 -6.83
CA GLN A 17 -39.02 -25.49 -6.08
C GLN A 17 -39.83 -26.72 -6.51
N ALA A 18 -39.88 -27.03 -7.81
CA ALA A 18 -40.55 -28.24 -8.32
C ALA A 18 -39.89 -29.54 -7.85
N LEU A 19 -38.60 -29.50 -7.52
CA LEU A 19 -37.84 -30.61 -6.93
C LEU A 19 -37.94 -30.65 -5.40
N ASN A 20 -38.78 -29.82 -4.77
CA ASN A 20 -38.95 -29.67 -3.32
C ASN A 20 -37.64 -29.32 -2.57
N THR A 21 -36.79 -28.47 -3.15
CA THR A 21 -35.56 -28.00 -2.49
C THR A 21 -35.57 -26.53 -2.12
N ASP A 22 -34.65 -26.17 -1.22
CA ASP A 22 -34.41 -24.77 -0.87
C ASP A 22 -33.69 -24.06 -2.01
N GLU A 23 -34.51 -23.40 -2.84
CA GLU A 23 -34.07 -22.53 -3.92
C GLU A 23 -32.97 -21.55 -3.50
N SER A 24 -33.06 -20.96 -2.30
CA SER A 24 -32.19 -19.84 -1.92
C SER A 24 -30.72 -20.26 -1.83
N ILE A 25 -30.49 -21.48 -1.33
CA ILE A 25 -29.16 -22.06 -1.17
C ILE A 25 -28.69 -22.61 -2.51
N PHE A 26 -29.49 -23.51 -3.12
CA PHE A 26 -29.07 -24.22 -4.32
C PHE A 26 -28.98 -23.33 -5.56
N SER A 27 -29.81 -22.29 -5.69
CA SER A 27 -29.70 -21.36 -6.83
C SER A 27 -28.40 -20.59 -6.82
N SER A 28 -27.95 -20.11 -5.65
CA SER A 28 -26.68 -19.39 -5.53
C SER A 28 -25.48 -20.31 -5.84
N TYR A 29 -25.53 -21.54 -5.37
CA TYR A 29 -24.47 -22.51 -5.55
C TYR A 29 -24.36 -22.98 -7.02
N ILE A 30 -25.49 -23.33 -7.64
CA ILE A 30 -25.55 -23.75 -9.04
C ILE A 30 -25.09 -22.63 -9.97
N LYS A 31 -25.48 -21.38 -9.72
CA LYS A 31 -24.95 -20.23 -10.48
C LYS A 31 -23.44 -20.07 -10.32
N GLY A 32 -22.93 -20.23 -9.09
CA GLY A 32 -21.48 -20.20 -8.85
C GLY A 32 -20.72 -21.25 -9.66
N ILE A 33 -21.28 -22.46 -9.81
CA ILE A 33 -20.71 -23.52 -10.66
C ILE A 33 -20.78 -23.12 -12.15
N LEU A 34 -21.89 -22.54 -12.59
CA LEU A 34 -22.08 -22.17 -14.00
C LEU A 34 -21.19 -20.98 -14.44
N GLU A 35 -20.97 -20.03 -13.54
CA GLU A 35 -20.11 -18.85 -13.73
C GLU A 35 -18.61 -19.15 -13.53
N GLY A 36 -18.28 -20.25 -12.88
CA GLY A 36 -16.89 -20.67 -12.64
C GLY A 36 -16.12 -20.97 -13.93
N ASP A 37 -14.80 -21.07 -13.80
CA ASP A 37 -13.85 -21.30 -14.89
C ASP A 37 -13.63 -22.79 -15.21
N GLU A 38 -14.43 -23.68 -14.60
CA GLU A 38 -14.40 -25.11 -14.89
C GLU A 38 -14.84 -25.42 -16.33
N THR A 39 -14.36 -26.54 -16.85
CA THR A 39 -14.79 -27.05 -18.16
C THR A 39 -16.25 -27.50 -18.13
N GLU A 40 -16.91 -27.57 -19.29
CA GLU A 40 -18.31 -27.99 -19.38
C GLU A 40 -18.53 -29.41 -18.81
N ASP A 41 -17.57 -30.31 -19.03
CA ASP A 41 -17.56 -31.66 -18.46
C ASP A 41 -17.48 -31.61 -16.92
N GLU A 42 -16.58 -30.80 -16.34
CA GLU A 42 -16.46 -30.62 -14.90
C GLU A 42 -17.73 -30.01 -14.28
N LYS A 43 -18.31 -29.00 -14.94
CA LYS A 43 -19.59 -28.40 -14.52
C LYS A 43 -20.70 -29.44 -14.49
N SER A 44 -20.77 -30.30 -15.52
CA SER A 44 -21.76 -31.37 -15.58
C SER A 44 -21.61 -32.36 -14.41
N GLU A 45 -20.39 -32.81 -14.10
CA GLU A 45 -20.10 -33.74 -13.02
C GLU A 45 -20.42 -33.14 -11.64
N ILE A 46 -20.03 -31.87 -11.40
CA ILE A 46 -20.34 -31.17 -10.15
C ILE A 46 -21.85 -30.99 -9.99
N LEU A 47 -22.56 -30.62 -11.06
CA LEU A 47 -24.02 -30.49 -11.02
C LEU A 47 -24.70 -31.85 -10.81
N MET A 48 -24.20 -32.93 -11.42
CA MET A 48 -24.72 -34.28 -11.19
C MET A 48 -24.54 -34.71 -9.73
N SER A 49 -23.37 -34.46 -9.14
CA SER A 49 -23.11 -34.72 -7.72
C SER A 49 -24.03 -33.90 -6.80
N THR A 50 -24.20 -32.61 -7.12
CA THR A 50 -25.06 -31.69 -6.37
C THR A 50 -26.53 -32.11 -6.42
N LEU A 51 -27.04 -32.40 -7.62
CA LEU A 51 -28.41 -32.83 -7.82
C LEU A 51 -28.66 -34.24 -7.28
N SER A 52 -27.66 -35.12 -7.26
CA SER A 52 -27.76 -36.44 -6.62
C SER A 52 -28.02 -36.34 -5.12
N GLY A 53 -27.47 -35.32 -4.46
CA GLY A 53 -27.78 -35.01 -3.05
C GLY A 53 -29.19 -34.47 -2.82
N ILE A 54 -29.88 -34.05 -3.87
CA ILE A 54 -31.20 -33.40 -3.86
C ILE A 54 -32.31 -34.37 -4.29
N THR A 55 -32.11 -35.05 -5.41
CA THR A 55 -33.09 -35.92 -6.06
C THR A 55 -32.39 -37.15 -6.64
N GLU A 56 -33.01 -38.31 -6.46
CA GLU A 56 -32.51 -39.56 -7.03
C GLU A 56 -33.09 -39.85 -8.43
N VAL A 57 -33.98 -38.97 -8.93
CA VAL A 57 -34.75 -39.18 -10.16
C VAL A 57 -34.32 -38.18 -11.23
N ASN A 58 -34.07 -38.67 -12.45
CA ASN A 58 -33.80 -37.87 -13.65
C ASN A 58 -32.65 -36.86 -13.50
N ILE A 59 -31.61 -37.20 -12.72
CA ILE A 59 -30.47 -36.30 -12.45
C ILE A 59 -29.83 -35.79 -13.75
N SER A 60 -29.50 -36.70 -14.68
CA SER A 60 -28.87 -36.35 -15.96
C SER A 60 -29.74 -35.42 -16.81
N GLU A 61 -31.06 -35.64 -16.85
CA GLU A 61 -32.00 -34.78 -17.57
C GLU A 61 -32.07 -33.39 -16.95
N ASN A 62 -32.13 -33.31 -15.62
CA ASN A 62 -32.14 -32.04 -14.89
C ASN A 62 -30.83 -31.24 -15.10
N VAL A 63 -29.67 -31.91 -15.10
CA VAL A 63 -28.38 -31.25 -15.40
C VAL A 63 -28.36 -30.72 -16.84
N SER A 64 -28.77 -31.53 -17.81
CA SER A 64 -28.83 -31.11 -19.22
C SER A 64 -29.76 -29.91 -19.39
N GLU A 65 -30.90 -29.89 -18.72
CA GLU A 65 -31.87 -28.79 -18.82
C GLU A 65 -31.34 -27.49 -18.20
N ILE A 66 -30.58 -27.58 -17.10
CA ILE A 66 -29.91 -26.43 -16.47
C ILE A 66 -28.83 -25.86 -17.39
N LEU A 67 -27.98 -26.72 -17.96
CA LEU A 67 -26.94 -26.30 -18.90
C LEU A 67 -27.55 -25.68 -20.17
N ASP A 68 -28.62 -26.28 -20.72
CA ASP A 68 -29.33 -25.73 -21.87
C ASP A 68 -29.99 -24.38 -21.59
N ALA A 69 -30.61 -24.22 -20.41
CA ALA A 69 -31.22 -22.96 -20.00
C ALA A 69 -30.18 -21.86 -19.80
N TRP A 70 -29.03 -22.21 -19.20
CA TRP A 70 -27.89 -21.31 -19.06
C TRP A 70 -27.34 -20.92 -20.43
N ALA A 71 -27.08 -21.89 -21.30
CA ALA A 71 -26.59 -21.65 -22.65
C ALA A 71 -27.55 -20.78 -23.47
N LYS A 72 -28.87 -20.97 -23.37
CA LYS A 72 -29.87 -20.12 -24.06
C LYS A 72 -29.82 -18.66 -23.58
N GLN A 73 -29.69 -18.44 -22.28
CA GLN A 73 -29.60 -17.10 -21.72
C GLN A 73 -28.28 -16.42 -22.12
N HIS A 74 -27.16 -17.14 -22.05
CA HIS A 74 -25.83 -16.62 -22.36
C HIS A 74 -25.50 -16.60 -23.86
N SER A 75 -26.22 -17.35 -24.70
CA SER A 75 -26.14 -17.21 -26.16
C SER A 75 -26.74 -15.90 -26.64
N SER A 76 -27.69 -15.32 -25.88
CA SER A 76 -28.27 -14.01 -26.17
C SER A 76 -27.33 -12.85 -25.82
N ASP A 77 -26.53 -13.00 -24.76
CA ASP A 77 -25.41 -12.10 -24.43
C ASP A 77 -24.14 -12.38 -25.29
N GLY A 78 -24.14 -13.52 -25.99
CA GLY A 78 -23.08 -13.99 -26.88
C GLY A 78 -23.08 -13.41 -28.31
N ILE A 79 -23.97 -12.45 -28.63
CA ILE A 79 -23.91 -11.71 -29.90
C ILE A 79 -22.89 -10.55 -29.80
N ILE A 80 -21.67 -10.88 -29.39
CA ILE A 80 -20.45 -10.23 -29.93
C ILE A 80 -19.46 -11.36 -30.26
N THR A 81 -19.92 -12.39 -30.95
CA THR A 81 -19.05 -13.24 -31.74
C THR A 81 -19.67 -13.44 -33.12
N LEU A 82 -18.92 -12.99 -34.14
CA LEU A 82 -19.07 -13.28 -35.58
C LEU A 82 -20.09 -12.45 -36.40
N ALA A 83 -19.74 -11.18 -36.65
CA ALA A 83 -19.97 -10.53 -37.96
C ALA A 83 -18.94 -9.40 -38.24
N GLY A 84 -17.66 -9.65 -37.95
CA GLY A 84 -16.53 -8.82 -38.36
C GLY A 84 -15.38 -9.73 -38.80
N PRO A 85 -14.51 -9.31 -39.74
CA PRO A 85 -13.43 -10.15 -40.24
C PRO A 85 -12.57 -10.60 -39.06
N SER A 86 -12.11 -11.85 -39.08
CA SER A 86 -11.25 -12.43 -38.05
C SER A 86 -9.93 -11.66 -37.98
N GLU A 87 -9.92 -10.58 -37.21
CA GLU A 87 -8.68 -9.99 -36.77
C GLU A 87 -8.10 -10.93 -35.73
N ASP A 88 -6.89 -11.40 -36.03
CA ASP A 88 -6.06 -12.19 -35.12
C ASP A 88 -6.05 -11.51 -33.74
N VAL A 89 -6.20 -12.30 -32.68
CA VAL A 89 -6.27 -11.80 -31.30
C VAL A 89 -5.03 -10.96 -30.99
N ASP A 90 -3.89 -11.35 -31.57
CA ASP A 90 -2.62 -10.64 -31.48
C ASP A 90 -2.69 -9.25 -32.14
N VAL A 91 -3.38 -9.11 -33.26
CA VAL A 91 -3.58 -7.83 -33.96
C VAL A 91 -4.50 -6.91 -33.15
N ARG A 92 -5.55 -7.48 -32.54
CA ARG A 92 -6.45 -6.72 -31.66
C ARG A 92 -5.73 -6.26 -30.38
N LEU A 93 -4.91 -7.13 -29.79
CA LEU A 93 -4.12 -6.82 -28.60
C LEU A 93 -3.08 -5.75 -28.89
N ALA A 94 -2.37 -5.85 -30.01
CA ALA A 94 -1.40 -4.85 -30.46
C ALA A 94 -2.05 -3.47 -30.65
N ARG A 95 -3.22 -3.42 -31.31
CA ARG A 95 -3.97 -2.17 -31.49
C ARG A 95 -4.42 -1.56 -30.17
N MET A 96 -4.85 -2.38 -29.22
CA MET A 96 -5.29 -1.91 -27.90
C MET A 96 -4.12 -1.34 -27.09
N LEU A 97 -2.95 -2.00 -27.13
CA LEU A 97 -1.72 -1.50 -26.53
C LEU A 97 -1.24 -0.20 -27.18
N GLU A 98 -1.29 -0.11 -28.51
CA GLU A 98 -0.93 1.09 -29.25
C GLU A 98 -1.85 2.28 -28.91
N SER A 99 -3.15 2.02 -28.78
CA SER A 99 -4.13 3.04 -28.37
C SER A 99 -4.01 3.46 -26.89
N GLN A 100 -3.43 2.61 -26.05
CA GLN A 100 -3.15 2.90 -24.64
C GLN A 100 -1.74 3.45 -24.38
N ASN A 101 -0.98 3.83 -25.41
CA ASN A 101 0.27 4.56 -25.21
C ASN A 101 -0.03 5.95 -24.61
N LEU A 102 -0.13 5.99 -23.28
CA LEU A 102 0.00 7.18 -22.47
C LEU A 102 1.30 7.89 -22.89
N PRO A 103 1.30 9.23 -22.98
CA PRO A 103 2.45 9.98 -23.44
C PRO A 103 3.68 9.56 -22.64
N THR A 104 4.67 9.03 -23.36
CA THR A 104 5.98 8.67 -22.83
C THR A 104 6.46 9.83 -21.98
N ILE A 105 6.78 9.54 -20.72
CA ILE A 105 7.30 10.46 -19.71
C ILE A 105 8.19 11.48 -20.41
N ALA A 106 7.71 12.72 -20.51
CA ALA A 106 8.51 13.80 -21.07
C ALA A 106 9.79 13.84 -20.23
N HIS A 107 10.93 13.50 -20.83
CA HIS A 107 12.21 13.56 -20.15
C HIS A 107 12.42 15.02 -19.74
N ARG A 108 12.25 15.30 -18.45
CA ARG A 108 12.54 16.60 -17.86
C ARG A 108 14.02 16.88 -18.13
N ASN A 109 14.31 17.92 -18.92
CA ASN A 109 15.67 18.36 -19.14
C ASN A 109 16.18 18.97 -17.84
N TYR A 110 16.99 18.20 -17.11
CA TYR A 110 17.57 18.64 -15.85
C TYR A 110 18.57 19.78 -16.10
N THR A 111 18.48 20.83 -15.30
CA THR A 111 19.49 21.90 -15.30
C THR A 111 20.81 21.38 -14.72
N ASP A 112 21.92 22.06 -14.99
CA ASP A 112 23.24 21.63 -14.53
C ASP A 112 23.33 21.56 -12.99
N ASP A 113 22.61 22.43 -12.28
CA ASP A 113 22.50 22.39 -10.83
C ASP A 113 21.75 21.13 -10.34
N GLU A 114 20.65 20.74 -11.00
CA GLU A 114 19.91 19.52 -10.67
C GLU A 114 20.75 18.26 -10.93
N ARG A 115 21.59 18.27 -11.99
CA ARG A 115 22.54 17.18 -12.27
C ARG A 115 23.62 17.09 -11.20
N ARG A 116 24.17 18.22 -10.76
CA ARG A 116 25.16 18.28 -9.68
C ARG A 116 24.60 17.78 -8.35
N ILE A 117 23.35 18.13 -8.03
CA ILE A 117 22.65 17.62 -6.84
C ILE A 117 22.45 16.10 -6.96
N ARG A 118 21.99 15.61 -8.11
CA ARG A 118 21.83 14.17 -8.37
C ARG A 118 23.15 13.41 -8.18
N GLU A 119 24.25 13.94 -8.71
CA GLU A 119 25.58 13.35 -8.57
C GLU A 119 26.08 13.37 -7.12
N SER A 120 25.87 14.48 -6.39
CA SER A 120 26.20 14.57 -4.96
C SER A 120 25.45 13.54 -4.12
N ILE A 121 24.16 13.33 -4.41
CA ILE A 121 23.35 12.31 -3.74
C ILE A 121 23.88 10.92 -4.09
N LEU A 122 24.16 10.66 -5.37
CA LEU A 122 24.70 9.38 -5.81
C LEU A 122 26.06 9.06 -5.17
N ALA A 123 26.92 10.07 -5.01
CA ALA A 123 28.21 9.94 -4.35
C ALA A 123 28.06 9.64 -2.86
N GLN A 124 27.10 10.26 -2.18
CA GLN A 124 26.78 9.97 -0.78
C GLN A 124 26.37 8.51 -0.58
N TYR A 125 25.51 7.97 -1.46
CA TYR A 125 25.13 6.56 -1.43
C TYR A 125 26.27 5.62 -1.87
N GLY A 126 27.09 6.04 -2.84
CA GLY A 126 28.29 5.30 -3.24
C GLY A 126 29.30 5.15 -2.08
N GLN A 127 29.47 6.21 -1.29
CA GLN A 127 30.30 6.18 -0.08
C GLN A 127 29.70 5.28 1.02
N MET A 128 28.37 5.22 1.16
CA MET A 128 27.71 4.31 2.11
C MET A 128 27.82 2.83 1.70
N SER A 129 27.93 2.52 0.41
CA SER A 129 28.13 1.14 -0.09
C SER A 129 29.58 0.63 0.01
N ALA A 130 30.57 1.52 0.08
CA ALA A 130 31.98 1.17 0.14
C ALA A 130 32.57 1.15 1.56
N ASP A 131 31.86 1.72 2.54
CA ASP A 131 32.25 1.77 3.96
C ASP A 131 31.33 0.91 4.82
N GLU A 132 31.13 -0.35 4.43
CA GLU A 132 30.46 -1.37 5.26
C GLU A 132 31.41 -1.87 6.37
N LYS A 133 31.97 -0.96 7.17
CA LYS A 133 32.54 -1.22 8.51
C LYS A 133 32.39 0.00 9.42
N SER A 134 31.17 0.48 9.60
CA SER A 134 30.82 1.17 10.84
C SER A 134 29.32 1.09 11.10
N ASP A 135 28.96 0.10 11.90
CA ASP A 135 27.84 0.03 12.83
C ASP A 135 27.18 1.39 13.13
N VAL A 136 26.10 1.74 12.41
CA VAL A 136 25.04 2.65 12.87
C VAL A 136 23.74 2.30 12.16
N GLU A 137 22.83 1.68 12.91
CA GLU A 137 21.40 1.59 12.65
C GLU A 137 20.83 3.00 12.41
N ASP A 138 20.13 3.25 11.30
CA ASP A 138 19.10 4.30 11.21
C ASP A 138 18.25 4.16 9.93
N GLU A 139 17.13 3.45 10.11
CA GLU A 139 15.77 3.74 9.64
C GLU A 139 15.58 4.39 8.24
N THR A 140 15.28 3.53 7.26
CA THR A 140 14.61 3.90 6.02
C THR A 140 13.15 4.26 6.28
N ASN A 141 12.88 5.55 6.44
CA ASN A 141 11.52 6.10 6.51
C ASN A 141 10.90 6.12 5.10
N ILE A 142 10.26 5.02 4.72
CA ILE A 142 9.48 4.89 3.48
C ILE A 142 8.09 5.49 3.76
N ASP A 143 7.86 6.71 3.31
CA ASP A 143 6.54 7.34 3.30
C ASP A 143 5.63 6.62 2.29
N ILE A 144 5.00 5.53 2.73
CA ILE A 144 3.87 4.93 2.02
C ILE A 144 2.64 5.79 2.32
N GLU A 145 2.31 6.60 1.33
CA GLU A 145 1.17 7.47 1.17
C GLU A 145 -0.14 6.86 1.73
N ALA A 146 -0.85 7.68 2.51
CA ALA A 146 -2.04 7.31 3.27
C ALA A 146 -3.24 7.05 2.35
N THR A 147 -3.42 5.83 1.87
CA THR A 147 -4.59 5.42 1.08
C THR A 147 -5.59 4.55 1.85
N CYS A 148 -5.37 4.28 3.13
CA CYS A 148 -6.28 3.52 3.96
C CYS A 148 -6.68 4.36 5.18
N GLY A 149 -7.98 4.62 5.38
CA GLY A 149 -8.56 5.50 6.39
C GLY A 149 -8.41 5.02 7.85
N ILE A 150 -7.27 4.41 8.18
CA ILE A 150 -6.89 3.96 9.51
C ILE A 150 -5.73 4.85 9.97
N GLU A 151 -5.88 5.47 11.13
CA GLU A 151 -4.86 6.33 11.72
C GLU A 151 -3.56 5.54 11.96
N ARG A 152 -2.41 6.12 11.60
CA ARG A 152 -1.11 5.47 11.77
C ARG A 152 -0.78 5.31 13.25
N ASN A 153 -0.14 4.19 13.59
CA ASN A 153 0.38 3.97 14.93
C ASN A 153 1.54 4.94 15.22
N THR A 154 1.34 5.85 16.17
CA THR A 154 2.32 6.88 16.55
C THR A 154 3.25 6.45 17.69
N ASN A 155 3.06 5.26 18.27
CA ASN A 155 3.80 4.86 19.47
C ASN A 155 5.31 4.73 19.21
N VAL A 156 5.68 4.16 18.05
CA VAL A 156 7.08 4.01 17.65
C VAL A 156 7.73 5.38 17.43
N ALA A 157 7.07 6.28 16.70
CA ALA A 157 7.56 7.63 16.46
C ALA A 157 7.74 8.42 17.78
N LEU A 158 6.81 8.27 18.72
CA LEU A 158 6.88 8.91 20.03
C LEU A 158 8.05 8.41 20.87
N ILE A 159 8.33 7.10 20.85
CA ILE A 159 9.47 6.51 21.57
C ILE A 159 10.79 7.05 21.02
N LEU A 160 10.96 7.04 19.70
CA LEU A 160 12.16 7.55 19.03
C LEU A 160 12.36 9.05 19.30
N GLN A 161 11.30 9.85 19.19
CA GLN A 161 11.36 11.28 19.52
C GLN A 161 11.75 11.50 20.98
N GLN A 162 11.18 10.74 21.91
CA GLN A 162 11.49 10.86 23.33
C GLN A 162 12.95 10.48 23.64
N GLU A 163 13.50 9.46 22.98
CA GLU A 163 14.91 9.10 23.13
C GLU A 163 15.83 10.19 22.57
N LYS A 164 15.52 10.71 21.38
CA LYS A 164 16.26 11.81 20.76
C LYS A 164 16.26 13.06 21.63
N GLU A 165 15.11 13.43 22.18
CA GLU A 165 15.00 14.55 23.13
C GLU A 165 15.81 14.32 24.41
N LYS A 166 15.82 13.10 24.96
CA LYS A 166 16.67 12.78 26.13
C LYS A 166 18.14 12.95 25.80
N ARG A 167 18.58 12.50 24.62
CA ARG A 167 19.97 12.62 24.16
C ARG A 167 20.38 14.09 23.98
N GLU A 168 19.53 14.90 23.36
CA GLU A 168 19.79 16.33 23.17
C GLU A 168 19.75 17.12 24.49
N ARG A 169 18.81 16.81 25.40
CA ARG A 169 18.79 17.41 26.74
C ARG A 169 20.08 17.11 27.51
N ALA A 170 20.58 15.88 27.47
CA ALA A 170 21.84 15.52 28.14
C ALA A 170 23.05 16.29 27.57
N LYS A 171 23.11 16.49 26.24
CA LYS A 171 24.15 17.31 25.61
C LYS A 171 24.05 18.77 26.06
N PHE A 172 22.84 19.34 26.04
CA PHE A 172 22.61 20.72 26.44
C PHE A 172 22.94 20.97 27.91
N GLU A 173 22.55 20.06 28.82
CA GLU A 173 22.89 20.16 30.24
C GLU A 173 24.39 20.07 30.48
N SER A 174 25.10 19.20 29.75
CA SER A 174 26.56 19.10 29.81
C SER A 174 27.24 20.39 29.34
N GLN A 175 26.78 20.97 28.23
CA GLN A 175 27.28 22.25 27.72
C GLN A 175 27.00 23.38 28.72
N LYS A 176 25.76 23.49 29.21
CA LYS A 176 25.37 24.50 30.20
C LYS A 176 26.16 24.39 31.50
N LYS A 177 26.48 23.17 31.95
CA LYS A 177 27.36 22.97 33.11
C LYS A 177 28.77 23.48 32.86
N LYS A 178 29.36 23.17 31.69
CA LYS A 178 30.68 23.68 31.29
C LYS A 178 30.71 25.20 31.21
N GLU A 179 29.67 25.81 30.66
CA GLU A 179 29.54 27.28 30.57
C GLU A 179 29.44 27.91 31.95
N LYS A 180 28.61 27.35 32.84
CA LYS A 180 28.49 27.83 34.22
C LYS A 180 29.82 27.74 34.98
N ASP A 181 30.53 26.61 34.85
CA ASP A 181 31.85 26.43 35.47
C ASP A 181 32.88 27.45 34.92
N LYS A 182 32.80 27.78 33.63
CA LYS A 182 33.65 28.80 32.99
C LYS A 182 33.32 30.20 33.49
N GLU A 183 32.04 30.57 33.54
CA GLU A 183 31.60 31.86 34.07
C GLU A 183 31.99 32.05 35.53
N ASP A 184 31.81 31.04 36.38
CA ASP A 184 32.17 31.13 37.79
C ASP A 184 33.69 31.30 37.97
N ARG A 185 34.50 30.66 37.13
CA ARG A 185 35.95 30.86 37.10
C ARG A 185 36.33 32.27 36.66
N GLU A 186 35.65 32.83 35.66
CA GLU A 186 35.88 34.20 35.20
C GLU A 186 35.46 35.24 36.25
N LYS A 187 34.30 35.07 36.88
CA LYS A 187 33.83 35.90 38.01
C LYS A 187 34.83 35.90 39.16
N GLN A 188 35.39 34.73 39.52
CA GLN A 188 36.42 34.65 40.56
C GLN A 188 37.72 35.35 40.16
N LYS A 189 38.12 35.31 38.88
CA LYS A 189 39.30 36.05 38.38
C LYS A 189 39.07 37.56 38.45
N GLN A 190 37.92 38.03 37.96
CA GLN A 190 37.54 39.46 38.00
C GLN A 190 37.53 40.00 39.43
N LEU A 191 36.91 39.29 40.38
CA LEU A 191 36.91 39.69 41.80
C LEU A 191 38.32 39.77 42.41
N LYS A 192 39.25 38.92 41.97
CA LYS A 192 40.67 38.98 42.42
C LYS A 192 41.39 40.17 41.80
N GLU A 193 41.16 40.48 40.53
CA GLU A 193 41.74 41.63 39.85
C GLU A 193 41.21 42.94 40.44
N GLU A 194 39.90 43.07 40.66
CA GLU A 194 39.29 44.24 41.29
C GLU A 194 39.83 44.47 42.71
N LYS A 195 39.99 43.42 43.52
CA LYS A 195 40.63 43.53 44.85
C LYS A 195 42.10 43.96 44.77
N LYS A 196 42.85 43.50 43.77
CA LYS A 196 44.24 43.93 43.55
C LYS A 196 44.30 45.39 43.11
N GLU A 197 43.41 45.81 42.24
CA GLU A 197 43.31 47.18 41.76
C GLU A 197 42.94 48.16 42.88
N LYS A 198 41.92 47.82 43.70
CA LYS A 198 41.55 48.59 44.90
C LYS A 198 42.69 48.73 45.91
N ARG A 199 43.55 47.71 46.07
CA ARG A 199 44.74 47.78 46.93
C ARG A 199 45.87 48.60 46.31
N LYS A 200 45.99 48.60 44.98
CA LYS A 200 47.02 49.37 44.25
C LYS A 200 46.70 50.86 44.25
N SER A 201 45.43 51.24 44.07
CA SER A 201 44.98 52.63 44.16
C SER A 201 45.14 53.21 45.56
N GLN A 202 44.77 52.48 46.62
CA GLN A 202 44.90 52.95 48.01
C GLN A 202 46.37 53.17 48.47
N LYS A 203 47.33 52.39 47.95
CA LYS A 203 48.77 52.59 48.25
C LYS A 203 49.40 53.76 47.48
N GLY A 204 48.81 54.17 46.35
CA GLY A 204 49.25 55.33 45.58
C GLY A 204 48.90 56.65 46.25
N GLU A 205 47.74 56.70 46.91
CA GLU A 205 47.23 57.90 47.59
C GLU A 205 47.94 58.16 48.94
N ARG A 206 48.33 57.11 49.67
CA ARG A 206 49.10 57.22 50.92
C ARG A 206 50.57 57.61 50.74
N ARG A 207 51.07 57.64 49.50
CA ARG A 207 52.47 57.93 49.16
C ARG A 207 52.70 59.34 48.61
N ARG A 208 51.63 60.13 48.42
CA ARG A 208 51.72 61.54 48.01
C ARG A 208 51.45 62.44 49.20
#